data_AF-A0A969GBG5-F1
#
_entry.id   AF-A0A969GBG5-F1
#
_cell.length_a   1.000
_cell.length_b   1.000
_cell.length_c   1.000
_cell.angle_alpha   90.00
_cell.angle_beta   90.00
_cell.angle_gamma   90.00
#
_symmetry.space_group_name_H-M   'P 1'
#
loop_
_entity.id
_entity.type
_entity.pdbx_description
1 polymer ?
#
loop_
_entity_poly.entity_id
_entity_poly.type
_entity_poly.pdbx_seq_one_letter_code
_entity_poly.pdbx_strand_id
1 'polypeptide(L)'
;MMVILTSRAAIVEESLATGAIQLLAIEGEIEDIIIEGNRSVNATYIRDRVALGIANPLNSADLEDQLRLLRSNPLFNNVEANLKAGSGLGQSILRVKVDEAKIVSGNVSVDSYSPPSIGSERMEVSVINRNLTGSGDSLSALYQRTTAGVPINLTLPIIIRSMLRGQRA
;
A
#
# COMPACT_ATOMS: atom_id res chain seq x y z
N MET A 1 -15.48 3.41 6.21
CA MET A 1 -15.91 2.07 6.63
C MET A 1 -14.74 1.42 7.37
N MET A 2 -14.88 1.16 8.67
CA MET A 2 -13.86 0.54 9.52
C MET A 2 -14.17 -0.97 9.58
N VAL A 3 -13.21 -1.82 9.24
CA VAL A 3 -13.37 -3.28 9.24
C VAL A 3 -12.63 -3.82 10.46
N ILE A 4 -13.36 -4.39 11.41
CA ILE A 4 -12.80 -4.95 12.64
C ILE A 4 -12.29 -6.37 12.33
N LEU A 5 -10.97 -6.58 12.40
CA LEU A 5 -10.35 -7.89 12.22
C LEU A 5 -10.38 -8.68 13.55
N THR A 6 -11.49 -9.41 13.72
CA THR A 6 -11.67 -10.70 14.43
C THR A 6 -11.00 -10.93 15.80
N SER A 7 -11.80 -10.85 16.87
CA SER A 7 -11.60 -11.71 18.06
C SER A 7 -12.68 -12.79 18.04
N ARG A 8 -12.30 -14.08 18.10
CA ARG A 8 -13.23 -15.22 18.23
C ARG A 8 -13.01 -15.86 19.59
N ALA A 9 -14.04 -15.87 20.44
CA ALA A 9 -14.05 -16.63 21.68
C ALA A 9 -14.61 -18.04 21.41
N ALA A 10 -13.96 -19.08 21.91
CA ALA A 10 -14.45 -20.46 21.91
C ALA A 10 -14.74 -20.90 23.35
N ILE A 11 -15.93 -21.46 23.58
CA ILE A 11 -16.32 -22.02 24.88
C ILE A 11 -15.92 -23.50 24.87
N VAL A 12 -15.10 -23.91 25.84
CA VAL A 12 -14.76 -25.32 26.06
C VAL A 12 -15.96 -26.00 26.73
N GLU A 13 -16.56 -27.01 26.10
CA GLU A 13 -17.77 -27.70 26.60
C GLU A 13 -17.57 -28.34 27.99
N GLU A 14 -16.33 -28.67 28.36
CA GLU A 14 -15.95 -29.26 29.64
C GLU A 14 -16.11 -28.31 30.86
N SER A 15 -16.27 -27.01 30.61
CA SER A 15 -16.46 -25.97 31.64
C SER A 15 -17.88 -25.94 32.23
N LEU A 16 -18.87 -26.51 31.54
CA LEU A 16 -20.28 -26.50 32.00
C LEU A 16 -20.52 -27.37 33.25
N ALA A 17 -19.56 -28.22 33.64
CA ALA A 17 -19.66 -29.11 34.79
C ALA A 17 -19.16 -28.50 36.12
N THR A 18 -18.39 -27.39 36.10
CA THR A 18 -17.66 -26.89 37.29
C THR A 18 -17.96 -25.43 37.67
N GLY A 19 -18.87 -24.74 36.97
CA GLY A 19 -19.28 -23.37 37.33
C GLY A 19 -18.22 -22.29 37.06
N ALA A 20 -17.10 -22.63 36.44
CA ALA A 20 -16.05 -21.70 36.03
C ALA A 20 -15.91 -21.73 34.50
N ILE A 21 -16.23 -20.60 33.84
CA ILE A 21 -16.08 -20.43 32.39
C ILE A 21 -14.58 -20.28 32.07
N GLN A 22 -13.97 -21.31 31.47
CA GLN A 22 -12.63 -21.20 30.90
C GLN A 22 -12.73 -20.59 29.50
N LEU A 23 -12.27 -19.33 29.37
CA LEU A 23 -12.08 -18.66 28.08
C LEU A 23 -10.66 -18.94 27.61
N LEU A 24 -10.50 -19.75 26.56
CA LEU A 24 -9.21 -19.95 25.91
C LEU A 24 -9.06 -18.90 24.78
N ALA A 25 -8.15 -17.95 24.94
CA ALA A 25 -7.75 -17.07 23.86
C ALA A 25 -6.70 -17.80 23.02
N ILE A 26 -7.09 -18.26 21.82
CA ILE A 26 -6.14 -18.82 20.85
C ILE A 26 -5.60 -17.66 20.03
N GLU A 27 -4.38 -17.24 20.32
CA GLU A 27 -3.67 -16.27 19.49
C GLU A 27 -3.35 -16.91 18.13
N GLY A 28 -3.78 -16.26 17.05
CA GLY A 28 -3.67 -16.83 15.71
C GLY A 28 -2.29 -16.65 15.08
N GLU A 29 -1.96 -17.47 14.09
CA GLU A 29 -0.81 -17.31 13.20
C GLU A 29 -1.29 -17.22 11.74
N ILE A 30 -0.55 -16.51 10.89
CA ILE A 30 -0.80 -16.50 9.44
C ILE A 30 -0.07 -17.68 8.79
N GLU A 31 -0.83 -18.65 8.29
CA GLU A 31 -0.31 -19.81 7.57
C GLU A 31 0.14 -19.43 6.15
N ASP A 32 -0.66 -18.63 5.45
CA ASP A 32 -0.37 -18.22 4.07
C ASP A 32 -0.99 -16.86 3.72
N ILE A 33 -0.41 -16.20 2.71
CA ILE A 33 -0.86 -14.93 2.16
C ILE A 33 -1.15 -15.09 0.66
N ILE A 34 -2.44 -15.05 0.33
CA ILE A 34 -2.95 -15.16 -1.04
C ILE A 34 -3.20 -13.76 -1.59
N ILE A 35 -2.52 -13.42 -2.69
CA ILE A 35 -2.69 -12.14 -3.39
C ILE A 35 -3.57 -12.34 -4.62
N GLU A 36 -4.59 -11.50 -4.78
CA GLU A 36 -5.54 -11.54 -5.90
C GLU A 36 -5.70 -10.15 -6.54
N GLY A 37 -5.97 -10.09 -7.84
CA GLY A 37 -6.30 -8.83 -8.55
C GLY A 37 -5.11 -8.01 -9.03
N ASN A 38 -3.88 -8.40 -8.69
CA ASN A 38 -2.68 -7.78 -9.24
C ASN A 38 -2.46 -8.21 -10.70
N ARG A 39 -2.02 -7.26 -11.54
CA ARG A 39 -1.77 -7.42 -12.98
C ARG A 39 -0.35 -6.97 -13.33
N SER A 40 0.02 -5.76 -12.91
CA SER A 40 1.31 -5.12 -13.24
C SER A 40 2.23 -5.04 -12.02
N VAL A 41 1.67 -4.96 -10.81
CA VAL A 41 2.42 -5.01 -9.56
C VAL A 41 2.72 -6.45 -9.22
N ASN A 42 3.97 -6.72 -8.84
CA ASN A 42 4.40 -8.07 -8.50
C ASN A 42 3.71 -8.54 -7.20
N ALA A 43 3.15 -9.75 -7.20
CA ALA A 43 2.50 -10.33 -6.03
C ALA A 43 3.44 -10.45 -4.82
N THR A 44 4.73 -10.72 -5.07
CA THR A 44 5.76 -10.76 -4.02
C THR A 44 5.94 -9.39 -3.37
N TYR A 45 5.95 -8.32 -4.15
CA TYR A 45 6.02 -6.96 -3.58
C TYR A 45 4.85 -6.68 -2.63
N ILE A 46 3.63 -7.08 -3.02
CA ILE A 46 2.43 -6.90 -2.18
C ILE A 46 2.55 -7.77 -0.91
N ARG A 47 2.91 -9.04 -1.08
CA ARG A 47 3.08 -9.99 0.03
C ARG A 47 4.11 -9.49 1.03
N ASP A 48 5.28 -9.07 0.58
CA ASP A 48 6.36 -8.58 1.43
C ASP A 48 5.92 -7.36 2.24
N ARG A 49 5.11 -6.47 1.65
CA ARG A 49 4.57 -5.29 2.33
C ARG A 49 3.57 -5.65 3.43
N VAL A 50 2.71 -6.62 3.18
CA VAL A 50 1.75 -7.11 4.17
C VAL A 50 2.46 -7.87 5.29
N ALA A 51 3.48 -8.66 4.94
CA ALA A 51 4.27 -9.44 5.88
C ALA A 51 5.02 -8.60 6.92
N LEU A 52 5.31 -7.32 6.64
CA LEU A 52 5.90 -6.39 7.63
C LEU A 52 5.02 -6.17 8.87
N GLY A 53 3.73 -6.51 8.80
CA GLY A 53 2.75 -6.33 9.88
C GLY A 53 2.33 -7.66 10.49
N ILE A 54 2.91 -8.77 10.04
CA ILE A 54 2.64 -10.09 10.57
C ILE A 54 3.72 -10.38 11.62
N ALA A 55 3.31 -10.34 12.88
CA ALA A 55 4.08 -10.85 14.00
C ALA A 55 3.61 -12.27 14.34
N ASN A 56 4.47 -13.03 15.04
CA ASN A 56 4.11 -14.31 15.64
C ASN A 56 4.26 -14.16 17.17
N PRO A 57 3.15 -14.18 17.95
CA PRO A 57 1.75 -14.37 17.55
C PRO A 57 1.15 -13.19 16.75
N LEU A 58 0.07 -13.43 15.99
CA LEU A 58 -0.57 -12.42 15.14
C LEU A 58 -1.08 -11.24 15.96
N ASN A 59 -0.53 -10.06 15.68
CA ASN A 59 -1.06 -8.80 16.18
C ASN A 59 -1.97 -8.17 15.11
N SER A 60 -3.28 -8.12 15.38
CA SER A 60 -4.25 -7.55 14.45
C SER A 60 -4.04 -6.05 14.22
N ALA A 61 -3.53 -5.30 15.20
CA ALA A 61 -3.25 -3.88 15.07
C ALA A 61 -2.08 -3.61 14.10
N ASP A 62 -0.99 -4.35 14.23
CA ASP A 62 0.17 -4.23 13.33
C ASP A 62 -0.19 -4.60 11.89
N LEU A 63 -1.00 -5.65 11.72
CA LEU A 63 -1.51 -6.06 10.40
C LEU A 63 -2.44 -4.99 9.81
N GLU A 64 -3.37 -4.44 10.60
CA GLU A 64 -4.26 -3.37 10.15
C GLU A 64 -3.48 -2.12 9.73
N ASP A 65 -2.44 -1.75 10.48
CA ASP A 65 -1.57 -0.63 10.16
C ASP A 65 -0.84 -0.83 8.84
N GLN A 66 -0.27 -2.01 8.59
CA GLN A 66 0.35 -2.29 7.30
C GLN A 66 -0.65 -2.31 6.14
N LEU A 67 -1.85 -2.85 6.35
CA LEU A 67 -2.92 -2.82 5.34
C LEU A 67 -3.39 -1.39 5.07
N ARG A 68 -3.38 -0.51 6.08
CA ARG A 68 -3.67 0.93 5.91
C ARG A 68 -2.57 1.62 5.10
N LEU A 69 -1.30 1.33 5.39
CA LEU A 69 -0.17 1.85 4.60
C LEU A 69 -0.25 1.37 3.14
N LEU A 70 -0.56 0.10 2.93
CA LEU A 70 -0.72 -0.46 1.59
C LEU A 70 -1.89 0.18 0.82
N ARG A 71 -3.03 0.44 1.49
CA ARG A 71 -4.17 1.19 0.90
C ARG A 71 -3.82 2.62 0.52
N SER A 72 -2.92 3.27 1.27
CA SER A 72 -2.46 4.63 0.97
C SER A 72 -1.46 4.71 -0.20
N ASN A 73 -0.98 3.56 -0.68
CA ASN A 73 0.00 3.51 -1.74
C ASN A 73 -0.64 3.87 -3.09
N PRO A 74 -0.10 4.86 -3.85
CA PRO A 74 -0.68 5.30 -5.12
C PRO A 74 -0.66 4.23 -6.24
N LEU A 75 -0.05 3.07 -5.99
CA LEU A 75 -0.13 1.89 -6.85
C LEU A 75 -1.52 1.25 -6.89
N PHE A 76 -2.36 1.49 -5.88
CA PHE A 76 -3.65 0.81 -5.72
C PHE A 76 -4.77 1.84 -5.55
N ASN A 77 -5.89 1.62 -6.23
CA ASN A 77 -7.12 2.38 -5.95
C ASN A 77 -7.81 1.82 -4.70
N ASN A 78 -7.74 0.50 -4.52
CA ASN A 78 -8.38 -0.21 -3.42
C ASN A 78 -7.56 -1.44 -3.02
N VAL A 79 -7.56 -1.74 -1.72
CA VAL A 79 -6.97 -2.97 -1.16
C VAL A 79 -7.93 -3.50 -0.11
N GLU A 80 -8.34 -4.75 -0.28
CA GLU A 80 -9.22 -5.48 0.62
C GLU A 80 -8.47 -6.66 1.20
N ALA A 81 -8.63 -6.89 2.50
CA ALA A 81 -8.01 -8.02 3.18
C ALA A 81 -9.05 -8.77 4.00
N ASN A 82 -9.00 -10.10 3.93
CA ASN A 82 -9.89 -10.98 4.68
C ASN A 82 -9.11 -12.17 5.25
N LEU A 83 -9.34 -12.48 6.53
CA LEU A 83 -8.82 -13.67 7.17
C LEU A 83 -9.80 -14.83 6.99
N LYS A 84 -9.27 -15.99 6.59
CA LYS A 84 -10.01 -17.26 6.52
C LYS A 84 -9.35 -18.27 7.46
N ALA A 85 -10.12 -19.24 7.94
CA ALA A 85 -9.57 -20.35 8.71
C ALA A 85 -8.53 -21.12 7.87
N GLY A 86 -7.39 -21.40 8.47
CA GLY A 86 -6.31 -22.22 7.90
C GLY A 86 -6.50 -23.72 8.16
N SER A 87 -5.44 -24.48 7.98
CA SER A 87 -5.43 -25.93 8.13
C SER A 87 -5.40 -26.40 9.61
N GLY A 88 -4.81 -25.62 10.51
CA GLY A 88 -4.72 -25.90 11.94
C GLY A 88 -5.54 -24.99 12.87
N LEU A 89 -5.73 -25.40 14.13
CA LEU A 89 -6.29 -24.55 15.18
C LEU A 89 -5.37 -23.35 15.42
N GLY A 90 -5.94 -22.14 15.40
CA GLY A 90 -5.18 -20.89 15.49
C GLY A 90 -4.55 -20.45 14.17
N GLN A 91 -4.56 -21.26 13.11
CA GLN A 91 -4.01 -20.85 11.82
C GLN A 91 -5.04 -20.13 10.96
N SER A 92 -4.60 -19.07 10.28
CA SER A 92 -5.43 -18.29 9.37
C SER A 92 -4.72 -18.04 8.04
N ILE A 93 -5.47 -18.03 6.96
CA ILE A 93 -5.01 -17.65 5.62
C ILE A 93 -5.46 -16.21 5.36
N LEU A 94 -4.50 -15.32 5.11
CA LEU A 94 -4.77 -13.93 4.77
C LEU A 94 -4.95 -13.78 3.26
N ARG A 95 -6.16 -13.42 2.83
CA ARG A 95 -6.42 -13.10 1.42
C ARG A 95 -6.42 -11.60 1.22
N VAL A 96 -5.54 -11.12 0.35
CA VAL A 96 -5.41 -9.71 0.00
C VAL A 96 -5.78 -9.52 -1.47
N LYS A 97 -6.87 -8.80 -1.71
CA LYS A 97 -7.35 -8.45 -3.04
C LYS A 97 -7.00 -7.00 -3.32
N VAL A 98 -6.32 -6.73 -4.43
CA VAL A 98 -5.93 -5.38 -4.83
C VAL A 98 -6.64 -4.96 -6.11
N ASP A 99 -6.96 -3.67 -6.22
CA ASP A 99 -7.29 -3.00 -7.47
C ASP A 99 -6.18 -2.01 -7.82
N GLU A 100 -5.46 -2.26 -8.91
CA GLU A 100 -4.32 -1.44 -9.33
C GLU A 100 -4.76 -0.09 -9.92
N ALA A 101 -4.10 0.97 -9.48
CA ALA A 101 -4.24 2.30 -10.07
C ALA A 101 -3.54 2.38 -11.43
N LYS A 102 -3.85 3.42 -12.21
CA LYS A 102 -3.13 3.70 -13.45
C LYS A 102 -1.67 4.05 -13.15
N ILE A 103 -0.75 3.21 -13.63
CA ILE A 103 0.68 3.34 -13.37
C ILE A 103 1.34 4.46 -14.17
N VAL A 104 0.79 4.90 -15.31
CA VAL A 104 1.32 6.02 -16.10
C VAL A 104 0.37 7.22 -16.01
N SER A 105 0.94 8.39 -15.73
CA SER A 105 0.22 9.67 -15.72
C SER A 105 1.10 10.77 -16.30
N GLY A 106 0.50 11.80 -16.87
CA GLY A 106 1.22 12.98 -17.35
C GLY A 106 0.36 14.23 -17.28
N ASN A 107 1.01 15.38 -17.27
CA ASN A 107 0.35 16.68 -17.22
C ASN A 107 1.06 17.67 -18.15
N VAL A 108 0.28 18.60 -18.69
CA VAL A 108 0.77 19.76 -19.41
C VAL A 108 0.15 20.98 -18.75
N SER A 109 0.97 21.92 -18.31
CA SER A 109 0.52 23.15 -17.67
C SER A 109 1.16 24.37 -18.32
N VAL A 110 0.44 25.48 -18.28
CA VAL A 110 0.93 26.80 -18.70
C VAL A 110 0.60 27.79 -17.58
N ASP A 111 1.61 28.46 -17.06
CA ASP A 111 1.45 29.48 -16.02
C ASP A 111 2.17 30.79 -16.38
N SER A 112 1.74 31.87 -15.74
CA SER A 112 2.28 33.22 -15.91
C SER A 112 2.77 33.80 -14.58
N TYR A 113 3.50 33.00 -13.79
CA TYR A 113 3.94 33.42 -12.45
C TYR A 113 5.20 34.30 -12.49
N SER A 114 5.06 35.56 -12.95
CA SER A 114 6.05 36.64 -12.78
C SER A 114 5.41 38.04 -12.81
N PRO A 115 5.97 39.05 -12.11
CA PRO A 115 5.57 40.45 -12.25
C PRO A 115 5.63 40.91 -13.72
N PRO A 116 4.73 41.82 -14.17
CA PRO A 116 4.57 42.20 -15.59
C PRO A 116 5.82 42.82 -16.25
N SER A 117 6.87 43.13 -15.50
CA SER A 117 8.16 43.64 -15.99
C SER A 117 9.13 42.56 -16.51
N ILE A 118 8.85 41.28 -16.23
CA ILE A 118 9.62 40.11 -16.69
C ILE A 118 8.59 39.07 -17.11
N GLY A 119 8.04 39.25 -18.31
CA GLY A 119 7.10 38.29 -18.87
C GLY A 119 7.67 36.87 -18.77
N SER A 120 6.89 35.91 -18.31
CA SER A 120 7.31 34.52 -18.39
C SER A 120 6.07 33.64 -18.43
N GLU A 121 5.53 33.44 -19.62
CA GLU A 121 4.72 32.26 -19.86
C GLU A 121 5.66 31.06 -19.69
N ARG A 122 5.33 30.20 -18.74
CA ARG A 122 6.05 28.95 -18.49
C ARG A 122 5.15 27.84 -18.97
N MET A 123 5.69 27.02 -19.87
CA MET A 123 5.07 25.78 -20.27
C MET A 123 5.81 24.63 -19.59
N GLU A 124 5.07 23.73 -18.95
CA GLU A 124 5.59 22.54 -18.31
C GLU A 124 4.90 21.29 -18.87
N VAL A 125 5.69 20.26 -19.12
CA VAL A 125 5.24 18.92 -19.50
C VAL A 125 5.86 17.92 -18.54
N SER A 126 5.04 17.16 -17.84
CA SER A 126 5.48 16.12 -16.91
C SER A 126 4.89 14.76 -17.26
N VAL A 127 5.69 13.71 -17.09
CA VAL A 127 5.26 12.31 -17.22
C VAL A 127 5.81 11.53 -16.04
N ILE A 128 4.99 10.69 -15.45
CA ILE A 128 5.34 9.84 -14.31
C ILE A 128 4.82 8.43 -14.58
N ASN A 129 5.71 7.44 -14.48
CA ASN A 129 5.38 6.03 -14.35
C ASN A 129 5.61 5.61 -12.90
N ARG A 130 4.63 4.99 -12.24
CA ARG A 130 4.63 4.63 -10.82
C ARG A 130 4.90 3.15 -10.55
N ASN A 131 5.28 2.34 -11.54
CA ASN A 131 5.64 0.95 -11.30
C ASN A 131 6.46 0.36 -12.46
N LEU A 132 7.57 1.00 -12.83
CA LEU A 132 8.30 0.64 -14.05
C LEU A 132 8.86 -0.79 -13.99
N THR A 133 9.37 -1.24 -12.84
CA THR A 133 9.93 -2.60 -12.66
C THR A 133 8.97 -3.59 -11.97
N GLY A 134 7.73 -3.19 -11.71
CA GLY A 134 6.78 -4.05 -10.99
C GLY A 134 7.00 -4.11 -9.47
N SER A 135 7.99 -3.39 -8.95
CA SER A 135 8.40 -3.44 -7.54
C SER A 135 8.07 -2.17 -6.74
N GLY A 136 7.12 -1.38 -7.22
CA GLY A 136 6.72 -0.11 -6.60
C GLY A 136 7.75 1.00 -6.75
N ASP A 137 8.48 1.02 -7.85
CA ASP A 137 9.38 2.11 -8.24
C ASP A 137 8.68 3.13 -9.14
N SER A 138 9.06 4.40 -9.01
CA SER A 138 8.58 5.46 -9.89
C SER A 138 9.69 6.06 -10.74
N LEU A 139 9.36 6.39 -11.99
CA LEU A 139 10.17 7.10 -12.96
C LEU A 139 9.42 8.39 -13.36
N SER A 140 10.03 9.56 -13.19
CA SER A 140 9.42 10.83 -13.60
C SER A 140 10.31 11.64 -14.54
N ALA A 141 9.75 12.19 -15.61
CA ALA A 141 10.41 13.11 -16.52
C ALA A 141 9.67 14.45 -16.54
N LEU A 142 10.42 15.55 -16.58
CA LEU A 142 9.91 16.92 -16.57
C LEU A 142 10.64 17.76 -17.60
N TYR A 143 9.86 18.42 -18.45
CA TYR A 143 10.34 19.37 -19.45
C TYR A 143 9.68 20.73 -19.23
N GLN A 144 10.48 21.79 -19.10
CA GLN A 144 9.99 23.15 -18.90
C GLN A 144 10.58 24.12 -19.93
N ARG A 145 9.74 24.99 -20.49
CA ARG A 145 10.13 26.05 -21.44
C ARG A 145 9.62 27.41 -20.95
N THR A 146 10.50 28.40 -20.93
CA THR A 146 10.17 29.80 -20.59
C THR A 146 10.39 30.70 -21.81
N THR A 147 9.44 31.59 -22.13
CA THR A 147 9.50 32.45 -23.34
C THR A 147 10.46 33.64 -23.23
N ALA A 148 10.93 34.01 -22.04
CA ALA A 148 11.94 35.05 -21.86
C ALA A 148 13.37 34.45 -21.80
N GLY A 149 14.19 34.71 -22.82
CA GLY A 149 15.67 34.56 -22.79
C GLY A 149 16.27 33.14 -22.78
N VAL A 150 15.45 32.10 -22.63
CA VAL A 150 15.64 30.65 -22.82
C VAL A 150 16.93 29.96 -22.31
N PRO A 151 17.04 29.66 -21.00
CA PRO A 151 17.59 28.38 -20.57
C PRO A 151 16.54 27.27 -20.74
N ILE A 152 16.94 26.14 -21.35
CA ILE A 152 16.17 24.89 -21.37
C ILE A 152 16.56 24.09 -20.12
N ASN A 153 15.61 23.77 -19.25
CA ASN A 153 15.85 22.89 -18.13
C ASN A 153 15.22 21.52 -18.42
N LEU A 154 16.08 20.49 -18.48
CA LEU A 154 15.68 19.10 -18.55
C LEU A 154 16.02 18.45 -17.21
N THR A 155 15.02 17.96 -16.49
CA THR A 155 15.27 17.14 -15.30
C THR A 155 15.37 15.68 -15.74
N LEU A 156 16.51 15.06 -15.44
CA LEU A 156 16.73 13.65 -15.71
C LEU A 156 15.74 12.79 -14.92
N PRO A 157 15.39 11.60 -15.44
CA PRO A 157 14.55 10.65 -14.73
C PRO A 157 15.09 10.33 -13.34
N ILE A 158 14.27 10.57 -12.32
CA ILE A 158 14.55 10.14 -10.95
C ILE A 158 13.84 8.81 -10.74
N ILE A 159 14.59 7.79 -10.28
CA ILE A 159 14.02 6.50 -9.88
C ILE A 159 13.90 6.48 -8.35
N ILE A 160 12.67 6.43 -7.85
CA ILE A 160 12.39 6.31 -6.41
C ILE A 160 11.71 4.98 -6.15
N ARG A 161 12.34 4.12 -5.36
CA ARG A 161 11.72 2.89 -4.88
C ARG A 161 10.87 3.21 -3.65
N SER A 162 9.57 2.96 -3.72
CA SER A 162 8.67 3.09 -2.57
C SER A 162 9.11 2.11 -1.48
N MET A 163 9.80 2.62 -0.46
CA MET A 163 10.05 1.91 0.79
C MET A 163 8.97 2.35 1.76
N LEU A 164 7.86 1.60 1.83
CA LEU A 164 6.97 1.67 2.98
C LEU A 164 7.74 1.08 4.18
N ARG A 165 8.60 1.89 4.80
CA ARG A 165 9.11 1.61 6.14
C ARG A 165 8.08 2.15 7.11
N GLY A 166 7.62 1.31 8.03
CA GLY A 166 6.77 1.75 9.13
C GLY A 166 7.47 2.87 9.88
N GLN A 167 6.92 4.09 9.79
CA GLN A 167 7.28 5.15 10.72
C GLN A 167 6.67 4.78 12.07
N ARG A 168 7.50 4.20 12.94
CA ARG A 168 7.23 4.19 14.37
C ARG A 168 7.71 5.54 14.91
N ALA A 169 6.76 6.37 15.35
CA ALA A 169 7.01 7.48 16.26
C ALA A 169 6.88 6.96 17.70
#